data_AF-W1XMF0-F1
#
_entry.id   AF-W1XMF0-F1
#
_cell.length_a   1.000
_cell.length_b   1.000
_cell.length_c   1.000
_cell.angle_alpha   90.00
_cell.angle_beta   90.00
_cell.angle_gamma   90.00
#
_symmetry.space_group_name_H-M   'P 1'
#
loop_
_entity.id
_entity.type
_entity.pdbx_description
1 polymer ?
#
loop_
_entity_poly.entity_id
_entity_poly.type
_entity_poly.pdbx_seq_one_letter_code
_entity_poly.pdbx_strand_id
1 'polypeptide(L)' 'TVTHVDGEKVVAFGHPFLKHGSSNYFMHNASIFTVVKSYNAAFKLGSMGKEIGSVTEDRGAGIAGVSGV' A
#
# COMPACT_ATOMS: atom_id res chain seq x y z
N THR A 1 -1.10 2.79 -1.90
CA THR A 1 -0.74 3.94 -1.04
C THR A 1 -1.56 3.86 0.21
N VAL A 2 -0.98 4.10 1.38
CA VAL A 2 -1.75 4.17 2.63
C VAL A 2 -2.79 5.29 2.57
N THR A 3 -4.02 4.99 2.98
CA THR A 3 -5.11 5.96 3.11
C THR A 3 -5.20 6.49 4.54
N HIS A 4 -5.08 5.61 5.53
CA HIS A 4 -5.16 5.98 6.94
C HIS A 4 -4.26 5.10 7.80
N VAL A 5 -3.78 5.67 8.91
CA VAL A 5 -2.92 5.03 9.92
C VAL A 5 -3.56 5.23 11.29
N ASP A 6 -3.77 4.13 12.02
CA ASP A 6 -4.26 4.09 13.40
C ASP A 6 -3.26 3.29 14.26
N GLY A 7 -2.38 4.02 14.95
CA GLY A 7 -1.21 3.42 15.61
C GLY A 7 -0.34 2.67 14.59
N GLU A 8 -0.15 1.37 14.81
CA GLU A 8 0.60 0.50 13.90
C GLU A 8 -0.24 -0.03 12.74
N LYS A 9 -1.57 0.11 12.80
CA LYS A 9 -2.48 -0.41 11.79
C LYS A 9 -2.58 0.56 10.63
N VAL A 10 -2.57 0.03 9.42
CA VAL A 10 -2.75 0.82 8.20
C VAL A 10 -3.87 0.25 7.36
N VAL A 11 -4.59 1.14 6.66
CA VAL A 11 -5.57 0.77 5.64
C VAL A 11 -5.30 1.56 4.36
N ALA A 12 -5.43 0.89 3.23
CA ALA A 12 -5.24 1.45 1.90
C ALA A 12 -6.43 1.09 1.01
N PHE A 13 -7.09 2.12 0.48
CA PHE A 13 -8.13 1.97 -0.54
C PHE A 13 -7.56 2.21 -1.95
N GLY A 14 -8.30 1.76 -2.95
CA GLY A 14 -7.96 1.95 -4.35
C GLY A 14 -8.48 0.81 -5.21
N HIS A 15 -7.75 0.50 -6.28
CA HIS A 15 -8.06 -0.66 -7.10
C HIS A 15 -7.89 -1.96 -6.30
N PRO A 16 -8.68 -3.00 -6.63
CA PRO A 16 -8.44 -4.34 -6.11
C PRO A 16 -7.02 -4.77 -6.41
N PHE A 17 -6.35 -5.39 -5.44
CA PHE A 17 -5.03 -5.97 -5.65
C PHE A 17 -5.19 -7.39 -6.19
N LEU A 18 -5.05 -8.41 -5.34
CA LEU A 18 -5.22 -9.81 -5.74
C LEU A 18 -6.50 -10.43 -5.17
N LYS A 19 -7.19 -9.75 -4.24
CA LYS A 19 -8.37 -10.25 -3.51
C LYS A 19 -8.08 -11.58 -2.81
N HIS A 20 -6.86 -11.76 -2.30
CA HIS A 20 -6.41 -13.02 -1.73
C HIS A 20 -6.98 -13.32 -0.33
N GLY A 21 -7.68 -12.37 0.29
CA GLY A 21 -8.19 -12.50 1.64
C GLY A 21 -7.08 -12.32 2.66
N SER A 22 -6.96 -13.26 3.61
CA SER A 22 -5.84 -13.24 4.56
C SER A 22 -4.53 -13.43 3.81
N SER A 23 -3.57 -12.54 4.03
CA SER A 23 -2.33 -12.42 3.26
C SER A 23 -1.13 -12.16 4.18
N ASN A 24 0.09 -12.28 3.65
CA ASN A 24 1.32 -11.94 4.37
C ASN A 24 2.37 -11.39 3.39
N TYR A 25 2.06 -10.24 2.78
CA TYR A 25 2.98 -9.59 1.84
C TYR A 25 3.88 -8.60 2.57
N PHE A 26 5.13 -8.50 2.15
CA PHE A 26 6.05 -7.50 2.69
C PHE A 26 5.54 -6.07 2.43
N MET A 27 5.47 -5.26 3.48
CA MET A 27 5.17 -3.84 3.39
C MET A 27 6.46 -3.05 3.42
N HIS A 28 6.75 -2.32 2.35
CA HIS A 28 7.91 -1.43 2.26
C HIS A 28 7.47 0.02 2.28
N ASN A 29 8.30 0.89 2.88
CA ASN A 29 8.15 2.33 2.65
C ASN A 29 8.66 2.69 1.25
N ALA A 30 8.33 3.89 0.79
CA ALA A 30 8.78 4.37 -0.52
C ALA A 30 9.00 5.88 -0.50
N SER A 31 9.99 6.33 -1.27
CA SER A 31 10.20 7.75 -1.56
C SER A 31 9.61 8.07 -2.92
N ILE A 32 8.65 8.97 -2.98
CA ILE A 32 8.02 9.39 -4.23
C ILE A 32 8.71 10.65 -4.75
N PHE A 33 9.24 10.58 -5.97
CA PHE A 33 9.94 11.71 -6.61
C PHE A 33 8.96 12.64 -7.32
N THR A 34 7.96 12.07 -8.01
CA THR A 34 6.96 12.85 -8.73
C THR A 34 5.69 12.06 -8.98
N VAL A 35 4.64 12.79 -9.37
CA VAL A 35 3.40 12.21 -9.92
C VAL A 35 3.39 12.47 -11.42
N VAL A 36 3.44 11.40 -12.20
CA VAL A 36 3.35 11.49 -13.66
C VAL A 36 1.89 11.68 -14.03
N LYS A 37 1.58 12.87 -14.56
CA LYS A 37 0.23 13.23 -15.01
C LYS A 37 -0.07 12.48 -16.31
N SER A 38 -1.24 11.89 -16.38
CA SER A 38 -1.79 11.31 -17.60
C SER A 38 -3.32 11.34 -17.49
N TYR A 39 -3.99 11.59 -18.61
CA TYR A 39 -5.45 11.59 -18.67
C TYR A 39 -6.03 10.20 -18.39
N ASN A 40 -5.38 9.14 -18.90
CA ASN A 40 -5.89 7.77 -18.81
C ASN A 40 -5.34 7.00 -17.59
N ALA A 41 -4.03 7.10 -17.31
CA ALA A 41 -3.38 6.41 -16.19
C ALA A 41 -2.31 7.26 -15.50
N ALA A 42 -2.70 8.11 -14.54
CA ALA A 42 -1.73 8.80 -13.70
C ALA A 42 -1.10 7.84 -12.68
N PHE A 43 0.19 7.98 -12.40
CA PHE A 43 0.91 7.14 -11.43
C PHE A 43 1.99 7.91 -10.67
N LYS A 44 2.49 7.32 -9.58
CA LYS A 44 3.58 7.87 -8.77
C LYS A 44 4.90 7.22 -9.20
N LEU A 45 5.91 8.03 -9.48
CA LEU A 45 7.27 7.56 -9.75
C LEU A 45 8.12 7.75 -8.49
N GLY A 46 8.78 6.69 -8.05
CA GLY A 46 9.54 6.69 -6.81
C GLY A 46 10.43 5.46 -6.69
N SER A 47 11.15 5.37 -5.57
CA SER A 47 11.96 4.21 -5.19
C SER A 47 11.37 3.52 -3.96
N MET A 48 11.46 2.19 -3.95
CA MET A 48 11.22 1.38 -2.75
C MET A 48 12.31 1.66 -1.72
N GLY A 49 11.94 1.71 -0.44
CA GLY A 49 12.85 1.78 0.68
C GLY A 49 12.96 0.44 1.41
N LYS A 50 12.94 0.47 2.75
CA LYS A 50 13.06 -0.73 3.59
C LYS A 50 11.70 -1.36 3.88
N GLU A 51 11.72 -2.64 4.22
CA GLU A 51 10.58 -3.31 4.84
C GLU A 51 10.27 -2.64 6.19
N ILE A 52 8.99 -2.41 6.44
CA ILE A 52 8.47 -1.73 7.64
C ILE A 52 7.29 -2.48 8.28
N GLY A 53 6.89 -3.62 7.73
CA GLY A 53 5.79 -4.41 8.26
C GLY A 53 5.18 -5.37 7.25
N SER A 54 3.91 -5.73 7.47
CA SER A 54 3.22 -6.74 6.67
C SER A 54 1.80 -6.33 6.30
N VAL A 55 1.40 -6.68 5.08
CA VAL A 55 0.01 -6.66 4.61
C VAL A 55 -0.67 -7.95 5.04
N THR A 56 -1.68 -7.83 5.89
CA THR A 56 -2.38 -8.96 6.50
C THR A 56 -3.70 -9.29 5.80
N GLU A 57 -4.27 -8.33 5.06
CA GLU A 57 -5.60 -8.46 4.45
C GLU A 57 -5.62 -7.84 3.06
N ASP A 58 -6.05 -8.59 2.04
CA ASP A 58 -6.32 -8.14 0.68
C ASP A 58 -7.76 -8.45 0.30
N ARG A 59 -8.62 -7.45 0.42
CA ARG A 59 -10.06 -7.54 0.20
C ARG A 59 -10.46 -6.73 -1.03
N GLY A 60 -11.64 -7.02 -1.57
CA GLY A 60 -12.14 -6.29 -2.75
C GLY A 60 -12.25 -4.77 -2.57
N ALA A 61 -12.48 -4.31 -1.34
CA ALA A 61 -12.60 -2.89 -1.00
C ALA A 61 -11.25 -2.20 -0.72
N GLY A 62 -10.18 -2.98 -0.48
CA GLY A 62 -8.88 -2.43 -0.09
C GLY A 62 -8.02 -3.42 0.67
N ILE A 63 -6.89 -2.92 1.15
CA ILE A 63 -5.84 -3.69 1.82
C ILE A 63 -5.66 -3.15 3.23
N ALA A 64 -5.43 -4.03 4.20
CA ALA A 64 -5.00 -3.66 5.54
C ALA A 64 -3.71 -4.37 5.95
N GLY A 65 -3.00 -3.77 6.90
CA GLY A 65 -1.74 -4.33 7.41
C GLY A 65 -1.30 -3.66 8.69
N VAL A 66 -0.13 -4.07 9.15
CA VAL A 66 0.55 -3.53 10.34
C VAL A 66 1.96 -3.11 9.99
N SER A 67 2.40 -2.01 10.58
CA SER A 67 3.72 -1.41 10.43
C SER A 67 4.41 -1.28 11.79
N GLY A 68 5.74 -1.27 11.82
CA GLY A 68 6.53 -1.19 13.06
C GLY A 68 7.02 -2.53 13.60
N VAL A 69 7.07 -3.55 12.75
CA VAL A 69 7.66 -4.87 13.07
C VAL A 69 9.18 -4.78 13.05
#